data_AF-A0A7X0FDM4-F1
#
_entry.id   AF-A0A7X0FDM4-F1
#
_cell.length_a   1.000
_cell.length_b   1.000
_cell.length_c   1.000
_cell.angle_alpha   90.00
_cell.angle_beta   90.00
_cell.angle_gamma   90.00
#
_symmetry.space_group_name_H-M   'P 1'
#
loop_
_entity.id
_entity.type
_entity.pdbx_description
1 polymer ?
#
loop_
_entity_poly.entity_id
_entity_poly.type
_entity_poly.pdbx_seq_one_letter_code
_entity_poly.pdbx_strand_id
1 'polypeptide(L)'
;MKEIGFAPVELTHAGANGPLRHLANVAVLHWHGEGFELPDGAELLATTAVANQAFAVGSRVLGLQFHAEADTSHEFEAWLIGHSAELAAAGIDPRQIRADAREHGPALREAGRAVFAEWLSQIAGPDTYA
;
A
#
# COMPACT_ATOMS: atom_id res chain seq x y z
N MET A 1 11.61 -11.84 0.02
CA MET A 1 11.56 -11.27 -1.35
C MET A 1 11.51 -9.77 -1.14
N LYS A 2 12.51 -9.03 -1.65
CA LYS A 2 12.65 -7.61 -1.30
C LYS A 2 12.03 -6.74 -2.38
N GLU A 3 11.03 -5.97 -2.01
CA GLU A 3 10.32 -5.03 -2.87
C GLU A 3 10.52 -3.62 -2.30
N ILE A 4 11.29 -2.80 -3.01
CA ILE A 4 11.51 -1.38 -2.69
C ILE A 4 11.31 -0.57 -3.95
N GLY A 5 10.38 0.39 -3.91
CA GLY A 5 10.07 1.29 -5.02
C GLY A 5 8.58 1.39 -5.31
N PHE A 6 8.23 2.07 -6.40
CA PHE A 6 6.84 2.26 -6.80
C PHE A 6 6.45 1.22 -7.84
N ALA A 7 5.42 0.44 -7.54
CA ALA A 7 4.87 -0.55 -8.47
C ALA A 7 3.39 -0.81 -8.15
N PRO A 8 2.56 -1.18 -9.13
CA PRO A 8 1.18 -1.54 -8.87
C PRO A 8 1.09 -2.85 -8.07
N VAL A 9 -0.06 -3.07 -7.45
CA VAL A 9 -0.47 -4.37 -6.91
C VAL A 9 -1.60 -4.95 -7.75
N GLU A 10 -1.63 -6.27 -7.85
CA GLU A 10 -2.71 -6.99 -8.53
C GLU A 10 -3.84 -7.25 -7.54
N LEU A 11 -5.00 -6.64 -7.81
CA LEU A 11 -6.18 -6.81 -6.96
C LEU A 11 -6.87 -8.14 -7.23
N THR A 12 -7.24 -8.85 -6.17
CA THR A 12 -8.15 -9.99 -6.28
C THR A 12 -9.57 -9.50 -6.58
N HIS A 13 -10.48 -10.41 -6.91
CA HIS A 13 -11.90 -10.07 -7.04
C HIS A 13 -12.44 -9.39 -5.77
N ALA A 14 -12.05 -9.87 -4.60
CA ALA A 14 -12.41 -9.27 -3.31
C ALA A 14 -11.83 -7.86 -3.14
N GLY A 15 -10.53 -7.67 -3.43
CA GLY A 15 -9.89 -6.36 -3.37
C GLY A 15 -10.52 -5.33 -4.32
N ALA A 16 -10.87 -5.76 -5.54
CA ALA A 16 -11.49 -4.91 -6.55
C ALA A 16 -12.95 -4.53 -6.24
N ASN A 17 -13.65 -5.32 -5.41
CA ASN A 17 -15.00 -5.00 -4.95
C ASN A 17 -15.01 -4.21 -3.62
N GLY A 18 -13.86 -4.07 -2.97
CA GLY A 18 -13.70 -3.37 -1.69
C GLY A 18 -13.05 -1.98 -1.83
N PRO A 19 -12.56 -1.43 -0.71
CA PRO A 19 -11.87 -0.14 -0.69
C PRO A 19 -10.60 -0.11 -1.56
N LEU A 20 -9.94 -1.26 -1.75
CA LEU A 20 -8.69 -1.35 -2.52
C LEU A 20 -8.88 -1.06 -4.02
N ARG A 21 -10.12 -1.03 -4.53
CA ARG A 21 -10.40 -0.66 -5.92
C ARG A 21 -9.84 0.69 -6.34
N HIS A 22 -9.68 1.62 -5.40
CA HIS A 22 -9.09 2.94 -5.68
C HIS A 22 -7.61 2.85 -6.07
N LEU A 23 -6.94 1.74 -5.74
CA LEU A 23 -5.55 1.47 -6.12
C LEU A 23 -5.42 0.75 -7.47
N ALA A 24 -6.52 0.46 -8.17
CA ALA A 24 -6.46 -0.15 -9.48
C ALA A 24 -5.64 0.72 -10.45
N ASN A 25 -4.55 0.16 -10.98
CA ASN A 25 -3.58 0.84 -11.86
C ASN A 25 -2.82 2.00 -11.20
N VAL A 26 -2.78 2.08 -9.87
CA VAL A 26 -1.97 3.06 -9.12
C VAL A 26 -0.72 2.36 -8.58
N ALA A 27 0.45 2.93 -8.86
CA ALA A 27 1.69 2.45 -8.26
C ALA A 27 1.73 2.84 -6.78
N VAL A 28 1.84 1.85 -5.90
CA VAL A 28 2.00 2.02 -4.46
C VAL A 28 3.48 1.96 -4.08
N LEU A 29 3.84 2.50 -2.92
CA LEU A 29 5.19 2.38 -2.41
C LEU A 29 5.37 1.02 -1.73
N HIS A 30 6.26 0.20 -2.26
CA HIS A 30 6.79 -0.98 -1.59
C HIS A 30 8.04 -0.58 -0.82
N TRP A 31 8.14 -1.00 0.44
CA TRP A 31 9.35 -0.85 1.24
C TRP A 31 9.47 -1.99 2.26
N HIS A 32 9.62 -3.23 1.78
CA HIS A 32 9.68 -4.41 2.64
C HIS A 32 10.63 -5.50 2.11
N GLY A 33 11.16 -6.30 3.02
CA GLY A 33 12.02 -7.46 2.73
C GLY A 33 11.37 -8.82 2.97
N GLU A 34 10.33 -8.82 3.81
CA GLU A 34 9.57 -9.99 4.24
C GLU A 34 8.16 -9.96 3.63
N GLY A 35 7.47 -11.08 3.66
CA GLY A 35 6.06 -11.18 3.31
C GLY A 35 5.27 -11.84 4.43
N PHE A 36 3.99 -12.08 4.19
CA PHE A 36 3.11 -12.76 5.14
C PHE A 36 2.35 -13.91 4.48
N GLU A 37 2.07 -14.94 5.27
CA GLU A 37 1.06 -15.94 4.93
C GLU A 37 -0.33 -15.43 5.29
N LEU A 38 -1.32 -15.77 4.47
CA LEU A 38 -2.69 -15.33 4.70
C LEU A 38 -3.20 -15.92 6.03
N PRO A 39 -3.61 -15.09 7.02
CA PRO A 39 -4.12 -15.60 8.28
C PRO A 39 -5.40 -16.43 8.10
N ASP A 40 -5.64 -17.39 9.00
CA ASP A 40 -6.88 -18.17 8.99
C ASP A 40 -8.12 -17.27 9.07
N GLY A 41 -9.07 -17.51 8.16
CA GLY A 41 -10.29 -16.71 8.07
C GLY A 41 -10.12 -15.32 7.47
N ALA A 42 -8.93 -14.96 6.98
CA ALA A 42 -8.71 -13.74 6.22
C ALA A 42 -9.04 -13.94 4.73
N GLU A 43 -9.48 -12.84 4.10
CA GLU A 43 -9.68 -12.77 2.67
C GLU A 43 -8.52 -12.02 2.01
N LEU A 44 -7.89 -12.63 1.02
CA LEU A 44 -6.79 -12.02 0.28
C LEU A 44 -7.32 -10.95 -0.69
N LEU A 45 -6.78 -9.74 -0.59
CA LEU A 45 -7.25 -8.58 -1.35
C LEU A 45 -6.31 -8.16 -2.47
N ALA A 46 -5.01 -8.32 -2.29
CA ALA A 46 -4.03 -7.95 -3.30
C ALA A 46 -2.79 -8.84 -3.23
N THR A 47 -2.10 -8.96 -4.37
CA THR A 47 -0.86 -9.73 -4.53
C THR A 47 0.11 -8.99 -5.45
N THR A 48 1.39 -9.37 -5.42
CA THR A 48 2.32 -9.20 -6.55
C THR A 48 2.63 -10.59 -7.10
N ALA A 49 3.49 -10.69 -8.13
CA ALA A 49 3.95 -11.97 -8.66
C ALA A 49 4.66 -12.85 -7.61
N VAL A 50 5.02 -12.27 -6.46
CA VAL A 50 5.98 -12.83 -5.51
C VAL A 50 5.51 -12.84 -4.06
N ALA A 51 4.44 -12.11 -3.72
CA ALA A 51 3.98 -11.99 -2.35
C ALA A 51 2.47 -11.67 -2.25
N ASN A 52 1.88 -12.03 -1.11
CA ASN A 52 0.61 -11.46 -0.67
C ASN A 52 0.84 -10.02 -0.24
N GLN A 53 -0.07 -9.12 -0.62
CA GLN A 53 0.10 -7.68 -0.44
C GLN A 53 -0.95 -7.03 0.45
N ALA A 54 -2.16 -7.59 0.48
CA ALA A 54 -3.20 -7.11 1.38
C ALA A 54 -4.20 -8.21 1.75
N PHE A 55 -4.79 -8.11 2.95
CA PHE A 55 -5.87 -8.98 3.40
C PHE A 55 -6.88 -8.22 4.26
N ALA A 56 -8.08 -8.78 4.41
CA ALA A 56 -9.06 -8.32 5.39
C ALA A 56 -9.56 -9.46 6.29
N VAL A 57 -9.99 -9.11 7.50
CA VAL A 57 -10.77 -9.99 8.38
C VAL A 57 -12.06 -9.29 8.75
N GLY A 58 -13.16 -9.71 8.09
CA GLY A 58 -14.42 -8.97 8.13
C GLY A 58 -14.25 -7.52 7.62
N SER A 59 -15.09 -6.60 8.10
CA SER A 59 -15.01 -5.18 7.72
C SER A 59 -14.06 -4.34 8.57
N ARG A 60 -13.50 -4.90 9.66
CA ARG A 60 -12.83 -4.12 10.71
C ARG A 60 -11.31 -4.23 10.71
N VAL A 61 -10.76 -5.19 9.99
CA VAL A 61 -9.32 -5.42 9.93
C VAL A 61 -8.91 -5.34 8.47
N LEU A 62 -7.95 -4.45 8.20
CA LEU A 62 -7.28 -4.33 6.91
C LEU A 62 -5.77 -4.42 7.16
N GLY A 63 -5.12 -5.40 6.55
CA GLY A 63 -3.67 -5.54 6.55
C GLY A 63 -3.11 -5.16 5.17
N LEU A 64 -2.11 -4.29 5.15
CA LEU A 64 -1.39 -3.85 3.95
C LEU A 64 0.11 -4.07 4.16
N GLN A 65 0.77 -4.68 3.18
CA GLN A 65 2.23 -4.85 3.17
C GLN A 65 2.95 -3.66 2.53
N PHE A 66 2.27 -2.96 1.63
CA PHE A 66 2.73 -1.75 0.97
C PHE A 66 2.25 -0.49 1.70
N HIS A 67 2.85 0.65 1.36
CA HIS A 67 2.53 1.95 1.91
C HIS A 67 1.54 2.70 1.01
N ALA A 68 0.24 2.50 1.27
CA ALA A 68 -0.83 3.27 0.62
C ALA A 68 -0.90 4.72 1.12
N GLU A 69 -0.35 4.97 2.31
CA GLU A 69 -0.37 6.24 3.02
C GLU A 69 0.80 7.18 2.66
N ALA A 70 1.78 6.69 1.92
CA ALA A 70 3.05 7.38 1.70
C ALA A 70 2.84 8.80 1.15
N ASP A 71 3.21 9.81 1.94
CA ASP A 71 3.33 11.18 1.46
C ASP A 71 4.70 11.37 0.80
N THR A 72 4.69 11.41 -0.53
CA THR A 72 5.91 11.52 -1.34
C THR A 72 6.42 12.96 -1.52
N SER A 73 5.89 13.91 -0.76
CA SER A 73 6.30 15.31 -0.82
C SER A 73 7.58 15.57 0.01
N HIS A 74 7.57 16.54 0.92
CA HIS A 74 8.76 16.97 1.65
C HIS A 74 9.29 15.90 2.63
N GLU A 75 8.42 15.05 3.15
CA GLU A 75 8.79 14.05 4.16
C GLU A 75 9.48 12.81 3.57
N PHE A 76 9.38 12.61 2.26
CA PHE A 76 9.95 11.44 1.59
C PHE A 76 11.49 11.45 1.57
N GLU A 77 12.12 12.62 1.61
CA GLU A 77 13.58 12.71 1.72
C GLU A 77 14.09 12.11 3.04
N ALA A 78 13.32 12.20 4.12
CA ALA A 78 13.69 11.58 5.39
C ALA A 78 13.73 10.05 5.28
N TRP A 79 12.85 9.45 4.48
CA TRP A 79 12.87 8.02 4.19
C TRP A 79 14.13 7.62 3.44
N LEU A 80 14.47 8.36 2.36
CA LEU A 80 15.66 8.08 1.55
C LEU A 80 16.95 8.20 2.37
N ILE A 81 17.05 9.22 3.24
CA ILE A 81 18.22 9.44 4.09
C ILE A 81 18.31 8.34 5.16
N GLY A 82 17.21 8.11 5.89
CA GLY A 82 17.14 7.15 6.99
C GLY A 82 17.43 5.71 6.56
N HIS A 83 17.15 5.37 5.30
CA HIS A 83 17.32 4.03 4.76
C HIS A 83 18.41 3.94 3.67
N SER A 84 19.31 4.93 3.60
CA SER A 84 20.37 4.99 2.59
C SER A 84 21.25 3.73 2.55
N ALA A 85 21.60 3.16 3.71
CA ALA A 85 22.36 1.92 3.80
C ALA A 85 21.58 0.71 3.24
N GLU A 86 20.27 0.67 3.47
CA GLU A 86 19.40 -0.39 2.97
C GLU A 86 19.29 -0.33 1.44
N LEU A 87 19.08 0.87 0.90
CA LEU A 87 19.00 1.12 -0.54
C LEU A 87 20.31 0.72 -1.23
N ALA A 88 21.45 1.12 -0.64
CA ALA A 88 22.77 0.75 -1.15
C ALA A 88 22.98 -0.77 -1.14
N ALA A 89 22.59 -1.46 -0.06
CA ALA A 89 22.68 -2.92 0.03
C ALA A 89 21.77 -3.64 -0.98
N ALA A 90 20.64 -3.04 -1.35
CA ALA A 90 19.72 -3.53 -2.38
C ALA A 90 20.14 -3.14 -3.82
N GLY A 91 21.20 -2.33 -3.99
CA GLY A 91 21.62 -1.83 -5.30
C GLY A 91 20.66 -0.80 -5.91
N ILE A 92 19.83 -0.16 -5.09
CA ILE A 92 18.80 0.78 -5.52
C ILE A 92 19.34 2.21 -5.43
N ASP A 93 19.22 2.96 -6.52
CA ASP A 93 19.61 4.38 -6.54
C ASP A 93 18.48 5.23 -5.92
N PRO A 94 18.73 5.94 -4.80
CA PRO A 94 17.72 6.81 -4.19
C PRO A 94 17.20 7.91 -5.14
N ARG A 95 17.96 8.25 -6.20
CA ARG A 95 17.52 9.22 -7.21
C ARG A 95 16.38 8.68 -8.08
N GLN A 96 16.36 7.37 -8.36
CA GLN A 96 15.27 6.73 -9.09
C GLN A 96 14.00 6.74 -8.24
N ILE A 97 14.11 6.29 -6.99
CA ILE A 97 13.00 6.31 -6.04
C ILE A 97 12.43 7.73 -5.85
N ARG A 98 13.29 8.75 -5.82
CA ARG A 98 12.85 10.16 -5.79
C ARG A 98 12.12 10.59 -7.07
N ALA A 99 12.55 10.14 -8.24
CA ALA A 99 11.88 10.45 -9.50
C ALA A 99 10.50 9.78 -9.55
N ASP A 100 10.44 8.50 -9.22
CA ASP A 100 9.20 7.71 -9.16
C ASP A 100 8.21 8.29 -8.15
N ALA A 101 8.71 8.75 -6.99
CA ALA A 101 7.89 9.41 -5.97
C ALA A 101 7.25 10.71 -6.46
N ARG A 102 7.91 11.44 -7.36
CA ARG A 102 7.35 12.62 -8.03
C ARG A 102 6.33 12.25 -9.10
N GLU A 103 6.57 11.15 -9.81
CA GLU A 103 5.71 10.67 -10.88
C GLU A 103 4.40 10.06 -10.34
N HIS A 104 4.50 9.13 -9.39
CA HIS A 104 3.37 8.33 -8.90
C HIS A 104 2.71 8.89 -7.64
N GLY A 105 3.45 9.69 -6.88
CA GLY A 105 3.03 10.26 -5.60
C GLY A 105 1.65 10.92 -5.57
N PRO A 106 1.35 11.85 -6.51
CA PRO A 106 0.05 12.51 -6.52
C PRO A 106 -1.13 11.53 -6.67
N ALA A 107 -0.99 10.54 -7.54
CA ALA A 107 -2.02 9.53 -7.75
C ALA A 107 -2.14 8.59 -6.53
N LEU A 108 -1.01 8.17 -5.96
CA LEU A 108 -0.97 7.35 -4.74
C LEU A 108 -1.66 8.07 -3.56
N ARG A 109 -1.39 9.36 -3.38
CA ARG A 109 -1.98 10.16 -2.30
C ARG A 109 -3.50 10.21 -2.39
N GLU A 110 -4.05 10.50 -3.57
CA GLU A 110 -5.50 10.56 -3.75
C GLU A 110 -6.15 9.18 -3.59
N ALA A 111 -5.55 8.15 -4.19
CA ALA A 111 -6.04 6.79 -4.09
C ALA A 111 -6.00 6.25 -2.65
N GLY A 112 -4.88 6.43 -1.95
CA GLY A 112 -4.72 6.01 -0.55
C GLY A 112 -5.73 6.68 0.37
N ARG A 113 -5.98 7.99 0.21
CA ARG A 113 -7.04 8.69 0.96
C ARG A 113 -8.42 8.10 0.68
N ALA A 114 -8.71 7.75 -0.57
CA ALA A 114 -9.98 7.13 -0.93
C ALA A 114 -10.13 5.72 -0.33
N VAL A 115 -9.07 4.90 -0.35
CA VAL A 115 -9.03 3.58 0.32
C VAL A 115 -9.40 3.73 1.79
N PHE A 116 -8.70 4.60 2.52
CA PHE A 116 -8.91 4.73 3.96
C PHE A 116 -10.27 5.36 4.29
N ALA A 117 -10.71 6.38 3.53
CA ALA A 117 -12.00 7.01 3.75
C ALA A 117 -13.15 6.01 3.58
N GLU A 118 -13.11 5.20 2.52
CA GLU A 118 -14.12 4.18 2.29
C GLU A 118 -14.06 3.07 3.34
N TRP A 119 -12.87 2.55 3.64
CA TRP A 119 -12.72 1.51 4.66
C TRP A 119 -13.26 1.97 6.02
N LEU A 120 -12.92 3.19 6.46
CA LEU A 120 -13.43 3.76 7.72
C LEU A 120 -14.96 3.94 7.70
N SER A 121 -15.54 4.32 6.56
CA SER A 121 -17.00 4.45 6.43
C SER A 121 -17.75 3.13 6.60
N GLN A 122 -17.09 1.99 6.35
CA GLN A 122 -17.66 0.66 6.53
C GLN A 122 -17.54 0.15 7.98
N ILE A 123 -16.69 0.78 8.79
CA ILE A 123 -16.48 0.44 10.21
C ILE A 123 -17.44 1.25 11.10
N ALA A 124 -17.67 2.51 10.75
CA ALA A 124 -18.73 3.31 11.34
C ALA A 124 -20.08 2.70 10.91
N GLY A 125 -20.68 1.87 11.77
CA GLY A 125 -22.04 1.38 11.54
C GLY A 125 -23.02 2.55 11.34
N PRO A 126 -24.24 2.30 10.84
CA PRO A 126 -25.25 3.35 10.76
C PRO A 126 -25.40 4.00 12.14
N ASP A 127 -25.36 5.33 12.22
CA ASP A 127 -25.52 6.08 13.46
C ASP A 127 -26.74 5.55 14.23
N THR A 128 -26.49 4.76 15.28
CA THR A 128 -27.54 4.34 16.22
C THR A 128 -27.81 5.50 17.17
N TYR A 129 -28.46 6.53 16.64
CA TYR A 129 -29.24 7.48 17.41
C TYR A 129 -30.65 7.51 16.83
N ALA A 130 -31.46 6.55 17.29
CA ALA A 130 -32.92 6.57 17.20
C ALA A 130 -33.48 6.39 18.61
#